data_AF-A0A537GFV6-F1
#
_entry.id   AF-A0A537GFV6-F1
#
_cell.length_a   1.000
_cell.length_b   1.000
_cell.length_c   1.000
_cell.angle_alpha   90.00
_cell.angle_beta   90.00
_cell.angle_gamma   90.00
#
_symmetry.space_group_name_H-M   'P 1'
#
loop_
_entity.id
_entity.type
_entity.pdbx_description
1 polymer ?
#
loop_
_entity_poly.entity_id
_entity_poly.type
_entity_poly.pdbx_seq_one_letter_code
_entity_poly.pdbx_strand_id
1 'polypeptide(L)' 'MQENIGRPDWVDSNLYPFHDNWVEIDGNSIHYVDEGPRDAPLLLFIHPGPGWSFTYRYHIQHLSDKFRCIA' A
#
# COMPACT_ATOMS: atom_id res chain seq x y z
N MET A 1 24.51 -3.91 5.47
CA MET A 1 23.37 -3.68 6.37
C MET A 1 22.43 -2.78 5.59
N GLN A 2 21.30 -3.30 5.10
CA GLN A 2 20.30 -2.47 4.45
C GLN A 2 19.71 -1.56 5.54
N GLU A 3 19.79 -0.24 5.38
CA GLU A 3 18.99 0.64 6.23
C GLU A 3 17.52 0.27 5.99
N ASN A 4 16.79 0.00 7.07
CA ASN A 4 15.36 -0.24 6.99
C ASN A 4 14.73 1.13 6.69
N ILE A 5 14.51 1.43 5.40
CA ILE A 5 13.93 2.69 4.97
C ILE A 5 12.45 2.62 5.32
N GLY A 6 12.13 3.05 6.54
CA GLY A 6 10.73 3.22 6.97
C GLY A 6 10.01 4.22 6.08
N ARG A 7 8.70 4.34 6.28
CA ARG A 7 7.87 5.34 5.61
C ARG A 7 8.52 6.74 5.76
N PRO A 8 8.68 7.50 4.66
CA PRO A 8 9.25 8.85 4.75
C PRO A 8 8.38 9.78 5.59
N ASP A 9 9.02 10.67 6.38
CA ASP A 9 8.33 11.60 7.29
C ASP A 9 7.38 12.59 6.61
N TRP A 10 7.53 12.81 5.30
CA TRP A 10 6.65 13.70 4.52
C TRP A 10 5.30 13.04 4.17
N VAL A 11 5.14 11.73 4.41
CA VAL A 11 3.88 11.03 4.20
C VAL A 11 2.96 11.23 5.42
N ASP A 12 1.93 12.06 5.27
CA ASP A 12 0.96 12.31 6.33
C ASP A 12 0.15 11.05 6.67
N SER A 13 0.34 10.52 7.88
CA SER A 13 -0.35 9.33 8.39
C SER A 13 -1.87 9.48 8.48
N ASN A 14 -2.41 10.70 8.59
CA ASN A 14 -3.87 10.91 8.56
C ASN A 14 -4.42 10.75 7.15
N LEU A 15 -3.64 11.13 6.13
CA LEU A 15 -4.02 10.97 4.72
C LEU A 15 -3.73 9.55 4.22
N TYR A 16 -2.72 8.88 4.78
CA TYR A 16 -2.28 7.55 4.37
C TYR A 16 -2.18 6.59 5.57
N PRO A 17 -3.32 6.22 6.18
CA PRO A 17 -3.36 5.44 7.44
C PRO A 17 -3.25 3.92 7.22
N PHE A 18 -2.46 3.48 6.25
CA PHE A 18 -2.30 2.06 5.93
C PHE A 18 -1.14 1.43 6.70
N HIS A 19 -1.17 0.11 6.84
CA HIS A 19 0.01 -0.62 7.31
C HIS A 19 1.11 -0.59 6.24
N ASP A 20 2.36 -0.32 6.63
CA ASP A 20 3.49 -0.40 5.72
C ASP A 20 3.91 -1.85 5.53
N ASN A 21 3.72 -2.37 4.33
CA ASN A 21 4.25 -3.66 3.94
C ASN A 21 5.38 -3.46 2.92
N TRP A 22 6.36 -4.34 2.99
CA TRP A 22 7.51 -4.36 2.09
C TRP A 22 7.77 -5.78 1.61
N VAL A 23 8.19 -5.93 0.36
CA VAL A 23 8.63 -7.20 -0.20
C VAL A 23 9.93 -6.99 -0.96
N GLU A 24 10.87 -7.93 -0.81
CA GLU A 24 12.11 -7.94 -1.56
C GLU A 24 11.93 -8.75 -2.84
N ILE A 25 12.17 -8.13 -4.00
CA ILE A 25 12.13 -8.78 -5.32
C ILE A 25 13.41 -8.41 -6.08
N ASP A 26 14.19 -9.42 -6.45
CA ASP A 26 15.45 -9.26 -7.21
C ASP A 26 16.41 -8.22 -6.61
N GLY A 27 16.47 -8.15 -5.27
CA GLY A 27 17.31 -7.22 -4.51
C GLY A 27 16.76 -5.80 -4.41
N ASN A 28 15.50 -5.58 -4.79
CA ASN A 28 14.80 -4.30 -4.65
C ASN A 28 13.68 -4.41 -3.62
N SER A 29 13.59 -3.41 -2.75
CA SER A 29 12.50 -3.29 -1.77
C SER A 29 11.31 -2.57 -2.39
N ILE A 30 10.15 -3.22 -2.35
CA ILE A 30 8.90 -2.69 -2.89
C ILE A 30 7.91 -2.49 -1.75
N HIS A 31 7.47 -1.26 -1.54
CA HIS A 31 6.35 -0.95 -0.65
C HIS A 31 5.03 -1.33 -1.30
N TYR A 32 4.10 -1.87 -0.50
CA TYR A 32 2.73 -2.11 -0.94
C TYR A 32 1.73 -1.96 0.22
N VAL A 33 0.48 -1.70 -0.14
CA VAL A 33 -0.67 -1.72 0.76
C VAL A 33 -1.33 -3.11 0.70
N ASP A 34 -1.73 -3.66 1.85
CA ASP A 34 -2.55 -4.89 1.95
C ASP A 34 -3.57 -4.69 3.07
N GLU A 35 -4.76 -4.24 2.70
CA GLU A 35 -5.83 -3.86 3.63
C GLU A 35 -7.08 -4.72 3.43
N GLY A 36 -7.83 -4.95 4.50
CA GLY A 36 -9.06 -5.75 4.49
C GLY A 36 -8.87 -7.24 4.79
N PRO A 37 -9.96 -8.03 4.85
CA PRO A 37 -9.91 -9.44 5.22
C PRO A 37 -9.15 -10.29 4.20
N ARG A 38 -8.29 -11.21 4.68
CA ARG A 38 -7.48 -12.07 3.80
C ARG A 38 -8.29 -13.06 2.95
N ASP A 39 -9.51 -13.36 3.37
CA ASP A 39 -10.48 -14.26 2.72
C ASP A 39 -11.49 -13.53 1.82
N ALA A 40 -11.45 -12.21 1.75
CA ALA A 40 -12.27 -11.41 0.85
C ALA A 40 -11.74 -11.45 -0.61
N PRO A 41 -12.58 -11.16 -1.63
CA PRO A 41 -12.11 -11.05 -3.01
C PRO A 41 -11.01 -9.98 -3.14
N LEU A 42 -9.97 -10.30 -3.93
CA LEU A 42 -8.83 -9.42 -4.17
C LEU A 42 -9.19 -8.31 -5.17
N LEU A 43 -8.92 -7.07 -4.79
CA LEU A 43 -8.93 -5.89 -5.65
C LEU A 43 -7.51 -5.33 -5.75
N LEU A 44 -6.90 -5.45 -6.94
CA LEU A 44 -5.55 -4.98 -7.23
C LEU A 44 -5.59 -3.59 -7.88
N PHE A 45 -4.87 -2.64 -7.31
CA PHE A 45 -4.71 -1.28 -7.83
C PHE A 45 -3.32 -1.13 -8.44
N ILE A 46 -3.25 -0.73 -9.71
CA ILE A 46 -1.98 -0.50 -10.42
C ILE A 46 -1.94 0.96 -10.84
N HIS A 47 -1.03 1.73 -10.25
CA HIS A 47 -0.94 3.17 -10.53
C HIS A 47 -0.38 3.42 -11.95
N PRO A 48 -0.97 4.36 -12.71
CA PRO A 48 -0.35 4.85 -13.93
C PRO A 48 0.63 5.99 -13.64
N GLY A 49 1.65 6.13 -14.48
CA GLY A 49 2.56 7.29 -14.47
C GLY A 49 3.39 7.44 -13.18
N PRO A 50 3.85 8.66 -12.84
CA PRO A 50 4.75 8.91 -11.70
C PRO A 50 4.04 8.88 -10.33
N GLY A 51 2.77 8.46 -10.27
CA GLY A 51 2.03 8.28 -9.03
C GLY A 51 2.50 7.04 -8.26
N TRP A 52 1.82 6.77 -7.14
CA TRP A 52 2.01 5.60 -6.30
C TRP A 52 0.68 5.28 -5.60
N SER A 53 0.65 4.30 -4.70
CA SER A 53 -0.54 3.81 -3.99
C SER A 53 -1.33 4.92 -3.25
N PHE A 54 -0.69 6.05 -2.93
CA PHE A 54 -1.37 7.25 -2.41
C PHE A 54 -2.54 7.73 -3.29
N THR A 55 -2.49 7.50 -4.60
CA THR A 55 -3.58 7.81 -5.55
C THR A 55 -4.88 7.09 -5.16
N TYR A 56 -4.78 5.89 -4.62
CA TYR A 56 -5.92 5.04 -4.32
C TYR A 56 -6.38 5.12 -2.87
N ARG A 57 -5.76 5.95 -2.02
CA ARG A 57 -6.00 5.95 -0.57
C ARG A 57 -7.48 6.05 -0.18
N TYR A 58 -8.26 6.90 -0.84
CA TYR A 58 -9.70 6.99 -0.57
C TYR A 58 -10.45 5.75 -1.06
N HIS A 59 -10.09 5.18 -2.21
CA HIS A 59 -10.72 3.95 -2.71
C HIS A 59 -10.47 2.79 -1.74
N ILE A 60 -9.22 2.62 -1.30
CA ILE A 60 -8.84 1.57 -0.34
C ILE A 60 -9.61 1.73 0.97
N GLN A 61 -9.66 2.94 1.54
CA GLN A 61 -10.42 3.19 2.78
C GLN A 61 -11.92 2.86 2.68
N HIS A 62 -12.53 3.05 1.50
CA HIS A 62 -13.97 2.81 1.30
C HIS A 62 -14.30 1.38 0.86
N LEU A 63 -13.30 0.58 0.48
CA LEU A 63 -13.49 -0.75 -0.10
C LEU A 63 -12.86 -1.87 0.74
N SER A 64 -11.95 -1.56 1.66
CA SER A 64 -11.25 -2.55 2.49
C SER A 64 -12.15 -3.28 3.48
N ASP A 65 -13.38 -2.81 3.71
CA ASP A 65 -14.41 -3.52 4.48
C ASP A 65 -15.02 -4.72 3.71
N LYS A 66 -14.90 -4.73 2.38
CA LYS A 66 -15.51 -5.73 1.47
C LYS A 66 -14.52 -6.51 0.64
N PHE A 67 -13.34 -5.94 0.38
CA PHE A 67 -12.32 -6.50 -0.50
C PHE A 67 -10.97 -6.52 0.22
N ARG A 68 -10.13 -7.50 -0.14
CA ARG A 68 -8.70 -7.39 0.12
C ARG A 68 -8.11 -6.43 -0.90
N CYS A 69 -7.66 -5.27 -0.47
CA CYS A 69 -7.14 -4.22 -1.34
C CYS A 69 -5.60 -4.27 -1.35
N ILE A 70 -5.01 -4.53 -2.52
CA ILE A 70 -3.54 -4.48 -2.72
C ILE A 70 -3.21 -3.35 -3.69
N ALA A 71 -2.28 -2.46 -3.32
CA ALA A 71 -1.90 -1.29 -4.11
C ALA A 71 -0.39 -0.98 -4.02
#